data_AF-A0AAU1YMG4-F1
#
_entry.id   AF-A0AAU1YMG4-F1
#
_cell.length_a   1.000
_cell.length_b   1.000
_cell.length_c   1.000
_cell.angle_alpha   90.00
_cell.angle_beta   90.00
_cell.angle_gamma   90.00
#
_symmetry.space_group_name_H-M   'P 1'
#
loop_
_entity.id
_entity.type
_entity.pdbx_description
1 polymer ?
#
loop_
_entity_poly.entity_id
_entity_poly.type
_entity_poly.pdbx_seq_one_letter_code
_entity_poly.pdbx_strand_id
1 'polypeptide(L)' 'MNSSTIDTVLTGVTALGAGGILYGTTVGVTAAVAVFAPTPARRRDARAVLVILLRRRPAHSWDSGTQG' A
#
# COMPACT_ATOMS: atom_id res chain seq x y z
N MET A 1 31.50 -10.48 -21.39
CA MET A 1 30.38 -10.48 -20.43
C MET A 1 30.43 -11.80 -19.71
N ASN A 2 30.62 -11.73 -18.39
CA ASN A 2 31.19 -12.80 -17.60
C ASN A 2 30.01 -13.44 -16.86
N SER A 3 29.89 -14.78 -16.86
CA SER A 3 28.70 -15.49 -16.36
C SER A 3 28.25 -15.04 -14.96
N SER A 4 29.20 -14.72 -14.09
CA SER A 4 28.96 -14.21 -12.73
C SER A 4 28.17 -12.90 -12.67
N THR A 5 28.27 -12.04 -13.70
CA THR A 5 27.52 -10.79 -13.78
C THR A 5 26.04 -11.05 -14.07
N ILE A 6 25.74 -12.08 -14.88
CA ILE A 6 24.37 -12.46 -15.22
C ILE A 6 23.67 -13.04 -13.98
N ASP A 7 24.35 -13.91 -13.23
CA ASP A 7 23.80 -14.48 -11.98
C ASP A 7 23.51 -13.41 -10.93
N THR A 8 24.40 -12.42 -10.82
CA THR A 8 24.20 -11.29 -9.89
C THR A 8 22.98 -10.47 -10.27
N VAL A 9 22.79 -10.17 -11.55
CA VAL A 9 21.62 -9.43 -12.04
C VAL A 9 20.35 -10.24 -11.83
N LEU A 10 20.36 -11.55 -12.16
CA LEU A 10 19.20 -12.42 -11.99
C LEU A 10 18.77 -12.52 -10.52
N THR A 11 19.74 -12.64 -9.60
CA THR A 11 19.50 -12.66 -8.15
C THR A 11 18.92 -11.33 -7.66
N GLY A 12 19.39 -10.20 -8.20
CA GLY A 12 18.83 -8.89 -7.87
C GLY A 12 17.38 -8.74 -8.35
N VAL A 13 17.09 -9.17 -9.58
CA VAL A 13 15.74 -9.11 -10.16
C VAL A 13 14.76 -9.99 -9.39
N THR A 14 15.17 -11.20 -8.99
CA THR A 14 14.31 -12.10 -8.21
C THR A 14 14.03 -11.55 -6.80
N ALA A 15 15.04 -10.99 -6.13
CA ALA A 15 14.86 -10.37 -4.82
C ALA A 15 13.90 -9.17 -4.87
N LEU A 16 14.04 -8.30 -5.89
CA LEU A 16 13.13 -7.18 -6.11
C LEU A 16 11.71 -7.64 -6.44
N GLY A 17 11.58 -8.66 -7.28
CA GLY A 17 10.28 -9.27 -7.62
C GLY A 17 9.58 -9.86 -6.40
N ALA A 18 10.32 -10.61 -5.58
CA ALA A 18 9.79 -11.21 -4.34
C ALA A 18 9.35 -10.14 -3.33
N GLY A 19 10.15 -9.09 -3.14
CA GLY A 19 9.79 -7.96 -2.28
C GLY A 19 8.54 -7.22 -2.77
N GLY A 20 8.43 -6.99 -4.09
CA GLY A 20 7.26 -6.36 -4.69
C GLY A 20 5.97 -7.18 -4.51
N ILE A 21 6.05 -8.50 -4.70
CA ILE A 21 4.91 -9.41 -4.49
C ILE A 21 4.48 -9.41 -3.01
N LEU A 22 5.44 -9.48 -2.08
CA LEU A 22 5.14 -9.49 -0.65
C LEU A 22 4.48 -8.18 -0.19
N TYR A 23 4.98 -7.04 -0.67
CA TYR A 23 4.38 -5.74 -0.38
C TYR A 23 2.98 -5.62 -0.98
N GLY A 24 2.82 -5.96 -2.26
CA GLY A 24 1.53 -5.90 -2.95
C GLY A 24 0.46 -6.79 -2.32
N THR A 25 0.82 -8.03 -1.96
CA THR A 25 -0.08 -8.96 -1.26
C THR A 25 -0.47 -8.44 0.11
N THR A 26 0.47 -7.92 0.89
CA THR A 26 0.20 -7.34 2.22
C THR A 26 -0.79 -6.18 2.14
N VAL A 27 -0.57 -5.26 1.19
CA VAL A 27 -1.48 -4.12 0.96
C VAL A 27 -2.85 -4.60 0.51
N GLY A 28 -2.92 -5.56 -0.42
CA GLY A 28 -4.16 -6.12 -0.93
C GLY A 28 -4.99 -6.81 0.15
N VAL A 29 -4.36 -7.65 0.98
CA VAL A 29 -5.01 -8.32 2.12
C VAL A 29 -5.53 -7.29 3.11
N THR A 30 -4.72 -6.29 3.45
CA THR A 30 -5.14 -5.23 4.39
C THR A 30 -6.33 -4.44 3.86
N ALA A 31 -6.34 -4.12 2.57
CA ALA A 31 -7.47 -3.46 1.91
C ALA A 31 -8.73 -4.33 1.92
N ALA A 32 -8.60 -5.63 1.61
CA ALA A 32 -9.72 -6.56 1.64
C ALA A 32 -10.31 -6.68 3.06
N VAL A 33 -9.46 -6.86 4.07
CA VAL A 33 -9.88 -6.90 5.49
C VAL A 33 -10.60 -5.61 5.89
N ALA A 34 -10.11 -4.44 5.44
CA ALA A 34 -10.75 -3.16 5.70
C ALA A 34 -12.15 -3.04 5.07
N VAL A 35 -12.33 -3.52 3.84
CA VAL A 35 -13.61 -3.49 3.12
C VAL A 35 -14.63 -4.45 3.75
N PHE A 36 -14.19 -5.65 4.10
CA PHE A 36 -15.01 -6.71 4.69
C PHE A 36 -15.26 -6.57 6.20
N ALA A 37 -14.68 -5.57 6.86
CA ALA A 37 -14.92 -5.32 8.29
C ALA A 37 -16.43 -5.06 8.57
N PRO A 38 -17.12 -5.86 9.42
CA PRO A 38 -18.58 -5.82 9.58
C PRO A 38 -19.13 -4.61 10.34
N THR A 39 -18.31 -3.90 11.12
CA THR A 39 -18.77 -2.80 11.97
C THR A 39 -18.26 -1.44 11.47
N PRO A 40 -19.09 -0.37 11.49
CA PRO A 40 -18.68 0.95 11.04
C PRO A 40 -17.51 1.52 11.86
N ALA A 41 -17.39 1.13 13.13
CA ALA A 41 -16.23 1.44 13.97
C ALA A 41 -14.93 0.76 13.47
N ARG A 42 -14.97 -0.54 13.13
CA ARG A 42 -13.80 -1.24 12.56
C ARG A 42 -13.44 -0.77 11.16
N ARG A 43 -14.41 -0.36 10.33
CA ARG A 43 -14.12 0.26 9.02
C ARG A 43 -13.33 1.56 9.16
N ARG A 44 -13.64 2.38 10.18
CA ARG A 44 -12.94 3.64 10.44
C ARG A 44 -11.48 3.41 10.81
N ASP A 45 -11.25 2.43 11.68
CA ASP A 45 -9.92 2.06 12.17
C ASP A 45 -9.06 1.44 11.06
N ALA A 46 -9.64 0.51 10.29
CA ALA A 46 -8.97 -0.09 9.13
C ALA A 46 -8.63 0.95 8.05
N ARG A 47 -9.47 1.96 7.83
CA ARG A 47 -9.18 3.07 6.92
C ARG A 47 -8.03 3.94 7.41
N ALA A 48 -7.91 4.17 8.73
CA ALA A 48 -6.79 4.90 9.32
C ALA A 48 -5.46 4.16 9.14
N VAL A 49 -5.45 2.84 9.39
CA VAL A 49 -4.29 1.98 9.14
C VAL A 49 -3.92 1.98 7.64
N LEU A 50 -4.91 1.90 6.75
CA LEU A 50 -4.69 1.94 5.31
C LEU A 50 -4.10 3.27 4.83
N VAL A 51 -4.55 4.40 5.40
CA VAL A 51 -4.01 5.74 5.13
C VAL A 51 -2.55 5.84 5.54
N ILE A 52 -2.18 5.26 6.68
CA ILE A 52 -0.80 5.21 7.18
C ILE A 52 0.06 4.33 6.26
N LEU A 53 -0.40 3.11 5.95
CA LEU A 53 0.31 2.16 5.08
C LEU A 53 0.50 2.72 3.67
N LEU A 54 -0.53 3.34 3.10
CA LEU A 54 -0.48 3.92 1.76
C LEU A 54 0.18 5.30 1.72
N ARG A 55 0.58 5.86 2.88
CA ARG A 55 1.12 7.22 3.01
C ARG A 55 0.25 8.27 2.30
N ARG A 56 -1.04 7.98 2.11
CA ARG A 56 -1.97 8.84 1.37
C ARG A 56 -2.34 9.97 2.30
N ARG A 57 -1.75 11.15 2.11
CA ARG A 57 -2.24 12.35 2.79
C ARG A 57 -3.75 12.46 2.52
N PRO A 58 -4.59 12.56 3.56
CA PRO A 58 -5.99 12.88 3.35
C PRO A 58 -6.00 14.19 2.56
N ALA A 59 -6.64 14.15 1.39
CA ALA A 59 -6.96 15.35 0.66
C ALA A 59 -7.86 16.15 1.60
N HIS A 60 -7.26 17.16 2.24
CA HIS A 60 -7.98 18.17 2.96
C HIS A 60 -8.90 18.81 1.92
N SER A 61 -10.17 18.41 1.90
CA SER A 61 -11.22 19.09 1.18
C SER A 61 -11.30 20.48 1.80
N TRP A 62 -10.52 21.40 1.25
CA TRP A 62 -10.63 22.83 1.48
C TRP A 62 -11.95 23.25 0.83
N ASP A 63 -13.02 23.08 1.59
CA ASP A 63 -14.29 23.76 1.38
C ASP A 63 -14.03 25.24 1.71
N SER A 64 -13.56 25.98 0.70
CA SER A 64 -13.49 27.44 0.79
C SER A 64 -14.92 27.96 0.77
N GLY A 65 -15.41 28.24 1.97
CA GLY A 65 -16.76 28.65 2.25
C GLY A 65 -17.29 29.73 1.33
N THR A 66 -18.54 29.54 0.96
CA THR A 66 -19.54 30.60 0.80
C THR A 66 -19.39 31.61 1.95
N GLN A 67 -18.79 32.76 1.66
CA GLN A 67 -18.93 33.96 2.48
C GLN A 67 -19.69 35.01 1.69
N GLY A 68 -20.86 35.37 2.21
CA GLY A 68 -21.48 36.70 2.17
C GLY A 68 -21.95 37.20 0.81
#